data_AF-A0A7Y5VPV3-F1
#
_entry.id   AF-A0A7Y5VPV3-F1
#
_cell.length_a   1.000
_cell.length_b   1.000
_cell.length_c   1.000
_cell.angle_alpha   90.00
_cell.angle_beta   90.00
_cell.angle_gamma   90.00
#
_symmetry.space_group_name_H-M   'P 1'
#
loop_
_entity.id
_entity.type
_entity.pdbx_description
1 polymer ?
#
loop_
_entity_poly.entity_id
_entity_poly.type
_entity_poly.pdbx_seq_one_letter_code
_entity_poly.pdbx_strand_id
1 'polypeptide(L)'
;MEGIFDPTRVKKGNRRLIATTLILTAIMLVGLVFRDGQGDGTDFGSVLYVMGLSGLVGFSTNWLAIRMLFRPRKSILGLQGVIPRQRRKIASRVSKLMEERLISGHRLHAWLRESGAIDRAADSLTANLPALLSGEKLTALLRPAMTRVLQTAAPDIGAKLRTEAIAAVQEKAGFLAGMAMPLVEPMLREFEGKLAAELTSEQSVERLLAKTLPVVELEVKYALENPGAKDQVRSMIAGSIESLLGNMRVAELLESEILKQNDEEIEQMIDDAAADQLVFLQVAGGALGMLAGLAMIWPWLLAIYFLPAVIMWARVIARNKSAGGTPSA
;
A
#
# COMPACT_ATOMS: atom_id res chain seq x y z
N MET A 1 15.58 0.08 3.87
CA MET A 1 15.58 -0.79 2.68
C MET A 1 16.38 -0.11 1.57
N GLU A 2 17.71 -0.06 1.70
CA GLU A 2 18.61 0.64 0.75
C GLU A 2 19.25 -0.28 -0.31
N GLY A 3 18.73 -1.49 -0.51
CA GLY A 3 19.39 -2.55 -1.29
C GLY A 3 18.75 -2.93 -2.63
N ILE A 4 17.70 -2.23 -3.11
CA ILE A 4 16.97 -2.63 -4.33
C ILE A 4 17.23 -1.67 -5.51
N PHE A 5 18.00 -0.60 -5.30
CA PHE A 5 18.24 0.43 -6.31
C PHE A 5 19.67 0.37 -6.86
N ASP A 6 19.82 0.00 -8.14
CA ASP A 6 21.09 0.08 -8.87
C ASP A 6 21.02 1.21 -9.92
N PRO A 7 21.47 2.43 -9.60
CA PRO A 7 21.44 3.58 -10.51
C PRO A 7 22.31 3.41 -11.76
N THR A 8 23.16 2.37 -11.81
CA THR A 8 24.03 2.11 -12.96
C THR A 8 23.28 1.46 -14.12
N ARG A 9 22.20 0.70 -13.86
CA ARG A 9 21.40 0.03 -14.90
C ARG A 9 20.58 1.01 -15.72
N VAL A 10 19.90 1.96 -15.08
CA VAL A 10 19.14 3.03 -15.74
C VAL A 10 20.04 3.86 -16.65
N LYS A 11 21.26 4.20 -16.17
CA LYS A 11 22.26 4.93 -16.97
C LYS A 11 22.73 4.15 -18.19
N LYS A 12 22.85 2.82 -18.09
CA LYS A 12 23.28 1.95 -19.20
C LYS A 12 22.18 1.80 -20.27
N GLY A 13 20.92 1.66 -19.85
CA GLY A 13 19.76 1.63 -20.74
C GLY A 13 19.63 2.90 -21.57
N ASN A 14 19.66 4.07 -20.91
CA ASN A 14 19.59 5.36 -21.59
C ASN A 14 20.74 5.59 -22.59
N ARG A 15 21.96 5.16 -22.27
CA ARG A 15 23.11 5.25 -23.19
C ARG A 15 22.89 4.43 -24.47
N ARG A 16 22.31 3.23 -24.36
CA ARG A 16 22.00 2.39 -25.53
C ARG A 16 20.94 3.03 -26.42
N LEU A 17 19.89 3.61 -25.83
CA LEU A 17 18.84 4.31 -26.58
C LEU A 17 19.41 5.50 -27.37
N ILE A 18 20.25 6.32 -26.73
CA ILE A 18 20.89 7.46 -27.38
C ILE A 18 21.79 6.98 -28.52
N ALA A 19 22.59 5.94 -28.30
CA ALA A 19 23.45 5.37 -29.35
C ALA A 19 22.63 4.86 -30.55
N THR A 20 21.53 4.14 -30.33
CA THR A 20 20.66 3.64 -31.40
C THR A 20 20.04 4.77 -32.20
N THR A 21 19.49 5.80 -31.54
CA THR A 21 18.93 6.97 -32.22
C THR A 21 19.99 7.70 -33.06
N LEU A 22 21.19 7.89 -32.52
CA LEU A 22 22.30 8.52 -33.24
C LEU A 22 22.73 7.70 -34.46
N ILE A 23 22.82 6.38 -34.33
CA ILE A 23 23.17 5.47 -35.44
C ILE A 23 22.12 5.55 -36.55
N LEU A 24 20.83 5.43 -36.22
CA LEU A 24 19.74 5.49 -37.20
C LEU A 24 19.69 6.86 -37.90
N THR A 25 19.89 7.94 -37.14
CA THR A 25 19.94 9.30 -37.68
C THR A 25 21.16 9.47 -38.59
N ALA A 26 22.32 8.94 -38.22
CA ALA A 26 23.52 8.99 -39.06
C ALA A 26 23.32 8.22 -40.38
N ILE A 27 22.74 7.02 -40.32
CA ILE A 27 22.39 6.23 -41.52
C ILE A 27 21.45 7.02 -42.43
N MET A 28 20.41 7.65 -41.86
CA MET A 28 19.47 8.49 -42.60
C MET A 28 20.15 9.69 -43.27
N LEU A 29 21.03 10.40 -42.54
CA LEU A 29 21.74 11.58 -43.05
C LEU A 29 22.76 11.21 -44.13
N VAL A 30 23.50 10.12 -43.96
CA VAL A 30 24.40 9.59 -45.00
C VAL A 30 23.59 9.25 -46.24
N GLY A 31 22.47 8.55 -46.09
CA GLY A 31 21.59 8.27 -47.21
C GLY A 31 21.09 9.53 -47.92
N LEU A 32 20.77 10.58 -47.17
CA LEU A 32 20.34 11.87 -47.72
C LEU A 32 21.44 12.57 -48.53
N VAL A 33 22.69 12.54 -48.05
CA VAL A 33 23.85 13.19 -48.70
C VAL A 33 24.23 12.48 -49.99
N PHE A 34 24.17 11.15 -50.01
CA PHE A 34 24.55 10.33 -51.17
C PHE A 34 23.37 9.99 -52.10
N ARG A 35 22.22 10.65 -51.91
CA ARG A 35 21.05 10.44 -52.74
C ARG A 35 21.22 11.16 -54.08
N ASP A 36 21.49 10.38 -55.13
CA ASP A 36 21.51 10.91 -56.50
C ASP A 36 20.06 11.15 -56.93
N GLY A 37 19.66 12.42 -57.00
CA GLY A 37 18.28 12.85 -57.33
C GLY A 37 17.79 12.48 -58.74
N GLN A 38 18.51 11.62 -59.46
CA GLN A 38 18.28 11.21 -60.84
C GLN A 38 17.95 9.70 -60.98
N GLY A 39 17.97 8.92 -59.89
CA GLY A 39 17.75 7.47 -59.89
C GLY A 39 16.30 7.02 -59.66
N ASP A 40 16.01 5.76 -59.99
CA ASP A 40 14.73 5.04 -59.81
C ASP A 40 14.37 4.73 -58.34
N GLY A 41 15.12 5.29 -57.38
CA GLY A 41 14.95 5.08 -55.94
C GLY A 41 15.68 3.85 -55.40
N THR A 42 16.44 3.12 -56.23
CA THR A 42 17.25 1.96 -55.81
C THR A 42 18.73 2.30 -55.58
N ASP A 43 19.11 3.58 -55.78
CA ASP A 43 20.47 4.05 -55.50
C ASP A 43 20.83 3.86 -54.02
N PHE A 44 22.12 3.67 -53.77
CA PHE A 44 22.63 3.37 -52.43
C PHE A 44 22.23 4.45 -51.40
N GLY A 45 22.19 5.72 -51.80
CA GLY A 45 21.72 6.82 -50.97
C GLY A 45 20.25 6.68 -50.59
N SER A 46 19.38 6.44 -51.57
CA SER A 46 17.94 6.20 -51.32
C SER A 46 17.69 4.99 -50.42
N VAL A 47 18.42 3.88 -50.58
CA VAL A 47 18.30 2.70 -49.73
C VAL A 47 18.64 3.03 -48.26
N LEU A 48 19.79 3.66 -48.03
CA LEU A 48 20.20 4.06 -46.68
C LEU A 48 19.23 5.07 -46.06
N TYR A 49 18.73 6.02 -46.84
CA TYR A 49 17.78 7.02 -46.38
C TYR A 49 16.47 6.36 -45.91
N VAL A 50 15.89 5.49 -46.73
CA VAL A 50 14.64 4.78 -46.40
C VAL A 50 14.83 3.85 -45.22
N MET A 51 15.95 3.12 -45.13
CA MET A 51 16.27 2.27 -43.98
C MET A 51 16.43 3.08 -42.69
N GLY A 52 17.17 4.18 -42.73
CA GLY A 52 17.37 5.06 -41.57
C GLY A 52 16.06 5.68 -41.10
N LEU A 53 15.25 6.20 -42.03
CA LEU A 53 13.95 6.82 -41.73
C LEU A 53 12.96 5.80 -41.15
N SER A 54 12.77 4.66 -41.80
CA SER A 54 11.87 3.60 -41.35
C SER A 54 12.32 2.98 -40.02
N GLY A 55 13.63 2.81 -39.82
CA GLY A 55 14.21 2.39 -38.54
C GLY A 55 13.96 3.39 -37.43
N LEU A 56 14.09 4.69 -37.70
CA LEU A 56 13.83 5.75 -36.72
C LEU A 56 12.34 5.82 -36.35
N VAL A 57 11.44 5.66 -37.33
CA VAL A 57 9.99 5.55 -37.06
C VAL A 57 9.67 4.30 -36.23
N GLY A 58 10.24 3.14 -36.57
CA GLY A 58 10.04 1.89 -35.83
C GLY A 58 10.52 1.97 -34.38
N PHE A 59 11.72 2.52 -34.17
CA PHE A 59 12.27 2.78 -32.85
C PHE A 59 11.40 3.76 -32.04
N SER A 60 11.05 4.91 -32.64
CA SER A 60 10.28 5.97 -31.98
C SER A 60 8.87 5.51 -31.61
N THR A 61 8.23 4.73 -32.47
CA THR A 61 6.89 4.18 -32.22
C THR A 61 6.92 3.18 -31.08
N ASN A 62 7.91 2.29 -31.02
CA ASN A 62 8.02 1.34 -29.92
C ASN A 62 8.37 2.02 -28.60
N TRP A 63 9.25 3.04 -28.64
CA TRP A 63 9.54 3.89 -27.48
C TRP A 63 8.28 4.59 -26.95
N LEU A 64 7.47 5.15 -27.86
CA LEU A 64 6.20 5.79 -27.50
C LEU A 64 5.21 4.78 -26.90
N ALA A 65 5.08 3.60 -27.49
CA ALA A 65 4.18 2.54 -27.02
C ALA A 65 4.49 2.12 -25.59
N ILE A 66 5.77 1.93 -25.27
CA ILE A 66 6.22 1.62 -23.89
C ILE A 66 5.84 2.77 -22.95
N ARG A 67 6.05 4.01 -23.37
CA ARG A 67 5.69 5.18 -22.55
C ARG A 67 4.18 5.31 -22.33
N MET A 68 3.36 4.85 -23.29
CA MET A 68 1.90 4.82 -23.21
C MET A 68 1.37 3.75 -22.24
N LEU A 69 2.17 2.76 -21.81
CA LEU A 69 1.75 1.88 -20.72
C LEU A 69 1.65 2.63 -19.38
N PHE A 70 2.51 3.62 -19.17
CA PHE A 70 2.63 4.35 -17.90
C PHE A 70 1.94 5.71 -17.92
N ARG A 71 1.87 6.38 -19.08
CA ARG A 71 1.31 7.74 -19.24
C ARG A 71 0.17 7.79 -20.25
N PRO A 72 -0.82 8.69 -20.06
CA PRO A 72 -0.98 9.62 -18.95
C PRO A 72 -1.50 8.93 -17.69
N ARG A 73 -1.07 9.42 -16.51
CA ARG A 73 -1.41 8.80 -15.21
C ARG A 73 -2.87 9.01 -14.83
N LYS A 74 -3.37 10.22 -15.08
CA LYS A 74 -4.79 10.56 -14.98
C LYS A 74 -5.43 10.41 -16.36
N SER A 75 -6.71 10.04 -16.38
CA SER A 75 -7.46 9.99 -17.63
C SER A 75 -7.52 11.39 -18.23
N ILE A 76 -6.96 11.56 -19.42
CA ILE A 76 -7.07 12.78 -20.22
C ILE A 76 -7.81 12.35 -21.49
N LEU A 77 -9.01 12.89 -21.71
CA LEU A 77 -9.86 12.55 -22.86
C LEU A 77 -10.15 11.04 -23.00
N GLY A 78 -10.21 10.31 -21.88
CA GLY A 78 -10.45 8.85 -21.87
C GLY A 78 -9.21 7.99 -22.15
N LEU A 79 -8.08 8.63 -22.50
CA LEU A 79 -6.78 7.98 -22.63
C LEU A 79 -6.08 7.97 -21.28
N GLN A 80 -5.69 6.79 -20.83
CA GLN A 80 -4.93 6.56 -19.60
C GLN A 80 -3.95 5.42 -19.86
N GLY A 81 -2.77 5.52 -19.26
CA GLY A 81 -1.81 4.42 -19.28
C GLY A 81 -2.43 3.12 -18.74
N VAL A 82 -2.07 1.99 -19.35
CA VAL A 82 -2.63 0.67 -19.00
C VAL A 82 -2.36 0.31 -17.54
N ILE A 83 -1.16 0.60 -17.03
CA ILE A 83 -0.74 0.24 -15.66
C ILE A 83 -1.52 1.08 -14.63
N PRO A 84 -1.54 2.43 -14.68
CA PRO A 84 -2.39 3.23 -13.80
C PRO A 84 -3.86 2.84 -13.84
N ARG A 85 -4.40 2.55 -15.04
CA ARG A 85 -5.81 2.16 -15.23
C ARG A 85 -6.15 0.82 -14.56
N GLN A 86 -5.21 -0.12 -14.52
CA GLN A 86 -5.43 -1.45 -13.95
C GLN A 86 -4.81 -1.64 -12.56
N ARG A 87 -4.29 -0.57 -11.94
CA ARG A 87 -3.55 -0.62 -10.68
C ARG A 87 -4.23 -1.44 -9.58
N ARG A 88 -5.52 -1.23 -9.32
CA ARG A 88 -6.30 -2.02 -8.34
C ARG A 88 -6.32 -3.52 -8.68
N LYS A 89 -6.52 -3.87 -9.95
CA LYS A 89 -6.53 -5.28 -10.38
C LYS A 89 -5.16 -5.92 -10.22
N ILE A 90 -4.09 -5.18 -10.54
CA ILE A 90 -2.70 -5.65 -10.37
C ILE A 90 -2.41 -5.85 -8.89
N ALA A 91 -2.68 -4.85 -8.05
CA ALA A 91 -2.47 -4.91 -6.60
C ALA A 91 -3.18 -6.13 -5.98
N SER A 92 -4.48 -6.29 -6.25
CA SER A 92 -5.24 -7.43 -5.72
C SER A 92 -4.70 -8.79 -6.18
N ARG A 93 -4.32 -8.93 -7.47
CA ARG A 93 -3.74 -10.18 -8.00
C ARG A 93 -2.39 -10.49 -7.40
N VAL A 94 -1.51 -9.49 -7.32
CA VAL A 94 -0.17 -9.63 -6.73
C VAL A 94 -0.30 -9.99 -5.26
N SER A 95 -1.13 -9.29 -4.49
CA SER A 95 -1.33 -9.57 -3.06
C SER A 95 -1.86 -10.98 -2.80
N LYS A 96 -2.84 -11.45 -3.59
CA LYS A 96 -3.33 -12.84 -3.50
C LYS A 96 -2.24 -13.86 -3.83
N LEU A 97 -1.47 -13.62 -4.89
CA LEU A 97 -0.34 -14.49 -5.26
C LEU A 97 0.73 -14.53 -4.16
N MET A 98 1.03 -13.39 -3.53
CA MET A 98 1.98 -13.30 -2.42
C MET A 98 1.48 -14.04 -1.18
N GLU A 99 0.20 -13.91 -0.84
CA GLU A 99 -0.41 -14.66 0.26
C GLU A 99 -0.41 -16.17 0.01
N GLU A 100 -0.77 -16.60 -1.21
CA GLU A 100 -0.79 -18.02 -1.58
C GLU A 100 0.60 -18.65 -1.63
N ARG A 101 1.62 -17.93 -2.13
CA ARG A 101 2.93 -18.52 -2.44
C ARG A 101 4.06 -18.16 -1.48
N LEU A 102 4.08 -16.95 -0.91
CA LEU A 102 5.21 -16.44 -0.14
C LEU A 102 4.90 -16.25 1.36
N ILE A 103 3.78 -15.59 1.69
CA ILE A 103 3.46 -15.16 3.06
C ILE A 103 1.98 -15.45 3.36
N SER A 104 1.62 -16.73 3.46
CA SER A 104 0.31 -17.09 4.02
C SER A 104 0.33 -16.80 5.52
N GLY A 105 -0.71 -16.17 6.07
CA GLY A 105 -0.79 -15.84 7.51
C GLY A 105 -0.46 -17.03 8.42
N HIS A 106 -0.91 -18.23 8.04
CA HIS A 106 -0.62 -19.49 8.74
C HIS A 106 0.88 -19.85 8.74
N ARG A 107 1.57 -19.74 7.60
CA ARG A 107 3.03 -20.00 7.52
C ARG A 107 3.84 -18.94 8.26
N LEU A 108 3.44 -17.67 8.21
CA LEU A 108 4.12 -16.62 8.94
C LEU A 108 4.00 -16.85 10.45
N HIS A 109 2.80 -17.18 10.93
CA HIS A 109 2.56 -17.55 12.31
C HIS A 109 3.39 -18.76 12.74
N ALA A 110 3.37 -19.84 11.94
CA ALA A 110 4.17 -21.04 12.21
C ALA A 110 5.67 -20.73 12.28
N TRP A 111 6.19 -19.97 11.32
CA TRP A 111 7.60 -19.56 11.29
C TRP A 111 7.99 -18.66 12.49
N LEU A 112 7.13 -17.71 12.89
CA LEU A 112 7.35 -16.87 14.07
C LEU A 112 7.34 -17.66 15.37
N ARG A 113 6.51 -18.70 15.46
CA ARG A 113 6.46 -19.61 16.60
C ARG A 113 7.69 -20.52 16.64
N GLU A 114 8.03 -21.16 15.53
CA GLU A 114 9.21 -22.04 15.41
C GLU A 114 10.53 -21.30 15.66
N SER A 115 10.62 -20.04 15.23
CA SER A 115 11.80 -19.19 15.48
C SER A 115 11.88 -18.63 16.91
N GLY A 116 10.89 -18.93 17.77
CA GLY A 116 10.78 -18.37 19.12
C GLY A 116 10.67 -16.84 19.13
N ALA A 117 10.22 -16.23 18.02
CA ALA A 117 10.09 -14.78 17.92
C ALA A 117 8.96 -14.27 18.81
N ILE A 118 7.85 -15.03 18.91
CA ILE A 118 6.72 -14.71 19.80
C ILE A 118 7.17 -14.74 21.25
N ASP A 119 7.89 -15.79 21.66
CA ASP A 119 8.43 -15.90 23.02
C ASP A 119 9.38 -14.76 23.34
N ARG A 120 10.35 -14.46 22.46
CA ARG A 120 11.29 -13.33 22.66
C ARG A 120 10.58 -11.98 22.72
N ALA A 121 9.55 -11.79 21.90
CA ALA A 121 8.75 -10.58 21.93
C ALA A 121 7.96 -10.47 23.25
N ALA A 122 7.35 -11.56 23.71
CA ALA A 122 6.65 -11.60 24.99
C ALA A 122 7.60 -11.38 26.17
N ASP A 123 8.80 -11.97 26.15
CA ASP A 123 9.84 -11.77 27.16
C ASP A 123 10.31 -10.32 27.21
N SER A 124 10.61 -9.74 26.04
CA SER A 124 11.03 -8.34 25.93
C SER A 124 9.94 -7.37 26.39
N LEU A 125 8.69 -7.59 25.99
CA LEU A 125 7.57 -6.76 26.44
C LEU A 125 7.34 -6.90 27.94
N THR A 126 7.43 -8.11 28.49
CA THR A 126 7.29 -8.36 29.94
C THR A 126 8.41 -7.69 30.73
N ALA A 127 9.66 -7.77 30.25
CA ALA A 127 10.82 -7.14 30.88
C ALA A 127 10.79 -5.62 30.83
N ASN A 128 10.26 -5.05 29.74
CA ASN A 128 10.14 -3.60 29.56
C ASN A 128 8.81 -3.04 30.07
N LEU A 129 7.87 -3.90 30.46
CA LEU A 129 6.55 -3.50 30.95
C LEU A 129 6.62 -2.48 32.11
N PRO A 130 7.51 -2.61 33.12
CA PRO A 130 7.65 -1.61 34.16
C PRO A 130 8.01 -0.24 33.58
N ALA A 131 8.96 -0.18 32.64
CA ALA A 131 9.40 1.07 32.04
C ALA A 131 8.33 1.71 31.12
N LEU A 132 7.47 0.89 30.50
CA LEU A 132 6.34 1.36 29.71
C LEU A 132 5.19 1.86 30.59
N LEU A 133 5.02 1.27 31.77
CA LEU A 133 3.97 1.57 32.73
C LEU A 133 4.46 2.44 33.91
N SER A 134 5.63 3.07 33.83
CA SER A 134 6.12 3.99 34.86
C SER A 134 6.09 5.43 34.39
N GLY A 135 5.72 6.33 35.29
CA GLY A 135 5.86 7.78 35.16
C GLY A 135 5.01 8.40 34.06
N GLU A 136 5.67 9.15 33.16
CA GLU A 136 5.00 10.06 32.21
C GLU A 136 4.17 9.32 31.15
N LYS A 137 4.61 8.13 30.70
CA LYS A 137 3.90 7.33 29.69
C LYS A 137 2.60 6.74 30.21
N LEU A 138 2.61 6.15 31.42
CA LEU A 138 1.38 5.65 32.04
C LEU A 138 0.40 6.80 32.29
N THR A 139 0.90 7.95 32.75
CA THR A 139 0.11 9.16 32.93
C THR A 139 -0.53 9.62 31.61
N ALA A 140 0.22 9.60 30.51
CA ALA A 140 -0.28 9.97 29.18
C ALA A 140 -1.36 9.01 28.66
N LEU A 141 -1.32 7.72 29.04
CA LEU A 141 -2.35 6.74 28.69
C LEU A 141 -3.59 6.83 29.60
N LEU A 142 -3.39 7.01 30.92
CA LEU A 142 -4.46 7.03 31.90
C LEU A 142 -5.26 8.34 31.87
N ARG A 143 -4.61 9.49 31.65
CA ARG A 143 -5.29 10.81 31.60
C ARG A 143 -6.51 10.81 30.67
N PRO A 144 -6.40 10.52 29.36
CA PRO A 144 -7.55 10.53 28.48
C PRO A 144 -8.58 9.44 28.83
N ALA A 145 -8.16 8.29 29.35
CA ALA A 145 -9.08 7.25 29.80
C ALA A 145 -9.91 7.72 31.01
N MET A 146 -9.27 8.32 32.01
CA MET A 146 -9.92 8.86 33.20
C MET A 146 -10.83 10.03 32.87
N THR A 147 -10.41 10.92 31.97
CA THR A 147 -11.29 11.99 31.46
C THR A 147 -12.56 11.41 30.85
N ARG A 148 -12.46 10.38 29.99
CA ARG A 148 -13.63 9.72 29.39
C ARG A 148 -14.52 9.05 30.44
N VAL A 149 -13.93 8.35 31.40
CA VAL A 149 -14.67 7.69 32.48
C VAL A 149 -15.43 8.72 33.31
N LEU A 150 -14.78 9.82 33.72
CA LEU A 150 -15.42 10.89 34.48
C LEU A 150 -16.50 11.61 33.67
N GLN A 151 -16.26 11.89 32.38
CA GLN A 151 -17.27 12.49 31.50
C GLN A 151 -18.52 11.61 31.36
N THR A 152 -18.34 10.29 31.36
CA THR A 152 -19.45 9.34 31.27
C THR A 152 -20.16 9.15 32.61
N ALA A 153 -19.41 9.09 33.71
CA ALA A 153 -19.95 8.80 35.03
C ALA A 153 -20.50 10.03 35.77
N ALA A 154 -19.97 11.23 35.51
CA ALA A 154 -20.36 12.44 36.23
C ALA A 154 -21.85 12.80 36.10
N PRO A 155 -22.50 12.68 34.92
CA PRO A 155 -23.95 12.89 34.80
C PRO A 155 -24.75 11.90 35.63
N ASP A 156 -24.37 10.62 35.62
CA ASP A 156 -25.06 9.57 36.37
C ASP A 156 -24.90 9.75 37.88
N ILE A 157 -23.71 10.13 38.35
CA ILE A 157 -23.46 10.46 39.76
C ILE A 157 -24.33 11.66 40.18
N GLY A 158 -24.36 12.72 39.37
CA GLY A 158 -25.18 13.89 39.62
C GLY A 158 -26.67 13.57 39.68
N ALA A 159 -27.17 12.77 38.72
CA ALA A 159 -28.56 12.34 38.66
C ALA A 159 -28.95 11.47 39.86
N LYS A 160 -28.10 10.52 40.26
CA LYS A 160 -28.32 9.70 41.46
C LYS A 160 -28.39 10.55 42.72
N LEU A 161 -27.42 11.45 42.92
CA LEU A 161 -27.39 12.36 44.07
C LEU A 161 -28.63 13.27 44.11
N ARG A 162 -29.09 13.76 42.96
CA ARG A 162 -30.35 14.53 42.88
C ARG A 162 -31.53 13.70 43.34
N THR A 163 -31.68 12.48 42.83
CA THR A 163 -32.80 11.59 43.21
C THR A 163 -32.77 11.27 44.70
N GLU A 164 -31.59 10.98 45.25
CA GLU A 164 -31.40 10.73 46.69
C GLU A 164 -31.70 11.97 47.54
N ALA A 165 -31.28 13.15 47.09
CA ALA A 165 -31.59 14.41 47.77
C ALA A 165 -33.09 14.75 47.75
N ILE A 166 -33.77 14.53 46.63
CA ILE A 166 -35.24 14.72 46.52
C ILE A 166 -35.96 13.75 47.47
N ALA A 167 -35.56 12.48 47.48
CA ALA A 167 -36.13 11.48 48.39
C ALA A 167 -35.91 11.87 49.85
N ALA A 168 -34.72 12.33 50.22
CA ALA A 168 -34.40 12.79 51.58
C ALA A 168 -35.22 14.03 51.99
N VAL A 169 -35.47 14.96 51.07
CA VAL A 169 -36.31 16.14 51.32
C VAL A 169 -37.77 15.72 51.50
N GLN A 170 -38.28 14.81 50.67
CA GLN A 170 -39.65 14.29 50.81
C GLN A 170 -39.84 13.53 52.12
N GLU A 171 -38.88 12.70 52.51
CA GLU A 171 -38.90 11.93 53.74
C GLU A 171 -38.87 12.83 54.98
N LYS A 172 -37.97 13.82 55.02
CA LYS A 172 -37.77 14.66 56.21
C LYS A 172 -38.76 15.82 56.33
N ALA A 173 -39.21 16.40 55.22
CA ALA A 173 -40.10 17.57 55.25
C ALA A 173 -41.59 17.20 55.22
N GLY A 174 -41.95 15.96 54.88
CA GLY A 174 -43.33 15.47 54.92
C GLY A 174 -44.30 16.39 54.18
N PHE A 175 -45.33 16.89 54.87
CA PHE A 175 -46.34 17.78 54.27
C PHE A 175 -45.76 19.11 53.73
N LEU A 176 -44.62 19.58 54.26
CA LEU A 176 -43.95 20.80 53.80
C LEU A 176 -43.14 20.57 52.51
N ALA A 177 -42.84 19.32 52.17
CA ALA A 177 -42.03 19.00 50.98
C ALA A 177 -42.66 19.54 49.70
N GLY A 178 -43.99 19.46 49.54
CA GLY A 178 -44.69 19.99 48.37
C GLY A 178 -44.54 21.51 48.18
N MET A 179 -44.37 22.26 49.29
CA MET A 179 -44.12 23.70 49.24
C MET A 179 -42.63 24.03 49.03
N ALA A 180 -41.73 23.18 49.53
CA ALA A 180 -40.28 23.38 49.41
C ALA A 180 -39.71 22.91 48.06
N MET A 181 -40.28 21.87 47.44
CA MET A 181 -39.76 21.27 46.22
C MET A 181 -39.59 22.23 45.03
N PRO A 182 -40.52 23.16 44.74
CA PRO A 182 -40.33 24.16 43.68
C PRO A 182 -39.12 25.08 43.89
N LEU A 183 -38.69 25.26 45.15
CA LEU A 183 -37.49 26.02 45.50
C LEU A 183 -36.23 25.14 45.48
N VAL A 184 -36.33 23.89 45.93
CA VAL A 184 -35.19 22.97 46.09
C VAL A 184 -34.79 22.31 44.77
N GLU A 185 -35.73 21.92 43.92
CA GLU A 185 -35.44 21.23 42.67
C GLU A 185 -34.53 22.02 41.71
N PRO A 186 -34.75 23.33 41.44
CA PRO A 186 -33.81 24.09 40.62
C PRO A 186 -32.42 24.21 41.26
N MET A 187 -32.33 24.31 42.59
CA MET A 187 -31.03 24.32 43.30
C MET A 187 -30.29 22.99 43.16
N LEU A 188 -31.01 21.86 43.23
CA LEU A 188 -30.42 20.54 43.03
C LEU A 188 -29.95 20.33 41.58
N ARG A 189 -30.69 20.84 40.58
CA ARG A 189 -30.25 20.82 39.17
C ARG A 189 -29.03 21.70 38.93
N GLU A 190 -28.96 22.87 39.56
CA GLU A 190 -27.79 23.74 39.50
C GLU A 190 -26.57 23.07 40.16
N PHE A 191 -26.77 22.43 41.32
CA PHE A 191 -25.75 21.65 42.01
C PHE A 191 -25.26 20.46 41.18
N GLU A 192 -26.17 19.71 40.55
CA GLU A 192 -25.86 18.61 39.63
C GLU A 192 -24.94 19.08 38.49
N GLY A 193 -25.28 20.21 37.83
CA GLY A 193 -24.46 20.78 36.76
C GLY A 193 -23.08 21.23 37.25
N LYS A 194 -23.01 21.90 38.40
CA LYS A 194 -21.75 22.32 39.04
C LYS A 194 -20.89 21.12 39.45
N LEU A 195 -21.48 20.09 40.03
CA LEU A 195 -20.81 18.87 40.42
C LEU A 195 -20.25 18.13 39.20
N ALA A 196 -21.03 18.01 38.12
CA ALA A 196 -20.57 17.38 36.89
C ALA A 196 -19.39 18.13 36.27
N ALA A 197 -19.44 19.47 36.25
CA ALA A 197 -18.34 20.31 35.79
C ALA A 197 -17.08 20.18 36.68
N GLU A 198 -17.25 20.11 38.00
CA GLU A 198 -16.15 19.94 38.95
C GLU A 198 -15.51 18.54 38.82
N LEU A 199 -16.31 17.47 38.70
CA LEU A 199 -15.83 16.09 38.53
C LEU A 199 -15.09 15.87 37.21
N THR A 200 -15.50 16.58 36.14
CA THR A 200 -14.86 16.50 34.83
C THR A 200 -13.74 17.51 34.63
N SER A 201 -13.47 18.36 35.63
CA SER A 201 -12.40 19.35 35.58
C SER A 201 -11.02 18.67 35.47
N GLU A 202 -10.09 19.37 34.83
CA GLU A 202 -8.71 18.92 34.71
C GLU A 202 -8.09 18.67 36.09
N GLN A 203 -8.41 19.50 37.07
CA GLN A 203 -7.91 19.38 38.44
C GLN A 203 -8.41 18.12 39.15
N SER A 204 -9.65 17.69 38.90
CA SER A 204 -10.20 16.43 39.43
C SER A 204 -9.52 15.22 38.79
N VAL A 205 -9.28 15.27 37.47
CA VAL A 205 -8.52 14.24 36.76
C VAL A 205 -7.10 14.13 37.34
N GLU A 206 -6.41 15.25 37.56
CA GLU A 206 -5.07 15.27 38.17
C GLU A 206 -5.06 14.71 39.59
N ARG A 207 -6.04 15.07 40.43
CA ARG A 207 -6.16 14.54 41.80
C ARG A 207 -6.37 13.03 41.81
N LEU A 208 -7.21 12.51 40.91
CA LEU A 208 -7.43 11.07 40.79
C LEU A 208 -6.18 10.38 40.23
N LEU A 209 -5.54 10.94 39.20
CA LEU A 209 -4.27 10.42 38.66
C LEU A 209 -3.20 10.34 39.75
N ALA A 210 -3.02 11.39 40.54
CA ALA A 210 -2.04 11.42 41.63
C ALA A 210 -2.29 10.33 42.70
N LYS A 211 -3.55 9.89 42.88
CA LYS A 211 -3.91 8.80 43.79
C LYS A 211 -3.83 7.42 43.15
N THR A 212 -4.23 7.30 41.89
CA THR A 212 -4.33 6.02 41.17
C THR A 212 -2.98 5.59 40.62
N LEU A 213 -2.16 6.52 40.14
CA LEU A 213 -0.88 6.23 39.49
C LEU A 213 0.07 5.44 40.42
N PRO A 214 0.30 5.84 41.69
CA PRO A 214 1.18 5.07 42.58
C PRO A 214 0.65 3.66 42.87
N VAL A 215 -0.68 3.51 42.95
CA VAL A 215 -1.31 2.20 43.19
C VAL A 215 -1.11 1.30 41.98
N VAL A 216 -1.35 1.80 40.76
CA VAL A 216 -1.15 1.03 39.53
C VAL A 216 0.32 0.67 39.33
N GLU A 217 1.24 1.61 39.56
CA GLU A 217 2.68 1.35 39.47
C GLU A 217 3.13 0.28 40.48
N LEU A 218 2.62 0.33 41.71
CA LEU A 218 2.95 -0.65 42.75
C LEU A 218 2.39 -2.04 42.42
N GLU A 219 1.13 -2.13 41.97
CA GLU A 219 0.47 -3.38 41.57
C GLU A 219 1.19 -4.03 40.38
N VAL A 220 1.56 -3.23 39.37
CA VAL A 220 2.32 -3.71 38.20
C VAL A 220 3.71 -4.21 38.63
N LYS A 221 4.41 -3.46 39.48
CA LYS A 221 5.72 -3.85 39.99
C LYS A 221 5.64 -5.15 40.79
N TYR A 222 4.67 -5.26 41.69
CA TYR A 222 4.46 -6.45 42.51
C TYR A 222 4.09 -7.68 41.66
N ALA A 223 3.23 -7.50 40.66
CA ALA A 223 2.87 -8.56 39.72
C ALA A 223 4.07 -9.05 38.89
N LEU A 224 5.03 -8.19 38.58
CA LEU A 224 6.22 -8.54 37.82
C LEU A 224 7.37 -9.12 38.68
N GLU A 225 7.37 -8.85 39.97
CA GLU A 225 8.31 -9.45 40.94
C GLU A 225 7.88 -10.87 41.37
N ASN A 226 6.57 -11.16 41.35
CA ASN A 226 6.07 -12.49 41.65
C ASN A 226 6.18 -13.43 40.42
N PRO A 227 6.92 -14.55 40.49
CA PRO A 227 7.13 -15.45 39.36
C PRO A 227 5.83 -15.93 38.70
N GLY A 228 4.81 -16.28 39.50
CA GLY A 228 3.54 -16.78 38.96
C GLY A 228 2.74 -15.72 38.21
N ALA A 229 2.71 -14.49 38.73
CA ALA A 229 2.03 -13.38 38.07
C ALA A 229 2.80 -12.91 36.83
N LYS A 230 4.13 -12.88 36.88
CA LYS A 230 4.99 -12.57 35.73
C LYS A 230 4.78 -13.55 34.58
N ASP A 231 4.72 -14.84 34.85
CA ASP A 231 4.45 -15.87 33.84
C ASP A 231 3.03 -15.73 33.26
N GLN A 232 2.05 -15.37 34.10
CA GLN A 232 0.69 -15.08 33.64
C GLN A 232 0.68 -13.88 32.68
N VAL A 233 1.33 -12.77 33.03
CA VAL A 233 1.45 -11.59 32.15
C VAL A 233 2.16 -11.95 30.84
N ARG A 234 3.26 -12.70 30.91
CA ARG A 234 3.97 -13.20 29.72
C ARG A 234 3.05 -14.02 28.82
N SER A 235 2.28 -14.95 29.38
CA SER A 235 1.37 -15.80 28.61
C SER A 235 0.23 -15.01 27.98
N MET A 236 -0.30 -13.98 28.66
CA MET A 236 -1.29 -13.07 28.10
C MET A 236 -0.73 -12.28 26.93
N ILE A 237 0.50 -11.77 27.04
CA ILE A 237 1.17 -11.05 25.96
C ILE A 237 1.42 -11.98 24.77
N ALA A 238 1.97 -13.17 25.02
CA ALA A 238 2.22 -14.17 23.97
C ALA A 238 0.92 -14.57 23.25
N GLY A 239 -0.15 -14.89 23.99
CA GLY A 239 -1.46 -15.22 23.41
C GLY A 239 -2.09 -14.04 22.65
N SER A 240 -1.87 -12.80 23.10
CA SER A 240 -2.32 -11.60 22.37
C SER A 240 -1.58 -11.45 21.04
N ILE A 241 -0.26 -11.65 21.04
CA ILE A 241 0.55 -11.65 19.81
C ILE A 241 0.07 -12.75 18.85
N GLU A 242 -0.15 -13.97 19.35
CA GLU A 242 -0.65 -15.08 18.53
C GLU A 242 -2.03 -14.78 17.92
N SER A 243 -2.96 -14.22 18.70
CA SER A 243 -4.28 -13.83 18.22
C SER A 243 -4.21 -12.74 17.13
N LEU A 244 -3.34 -11.75 17.30
CA LEU A 244 -3.13 -10.71 16.29
C LEU A 244 -2.53 -11.26 14.99
N LEU A 245 -1.55 -12.16 15.11
CA LEU A 245 -0.94 -12.83 13.96
C LEU A 245 -1.94 -13.71 13.22
N GLY A 246 -2.79 -14.44 13.94
CA GLY A 246 -3.82 -15.32 13.37
C GLY A 246 -4.91 -14.56 12.61
N ASN A 247 -5.24 -13.34 13.05
CA ASN A 247 -6.25 -12.49 12.41
C ASN A 247 -5.69 -11.61 11.28
N MET A 248 -4.38 -11.62 11.05
CA MET A 248 -3.74 -10.74 10.07
C MET A 248 -4.01 -11.22 8.64
N ARG A 249 -4.73 -10.40 7.87
CA ARG A 249 -4.97 -10.62 6.44
C ARG A 249 -3.87 -9.98 5.61
N VAL A 250 -2.81 -10.74 5.36
CA VAL A 250 -1.60 -10.25 4.68
C VAL A 250 -1.92 -9.70 3.28
N ALA A 251 -2.84 -10.32 2.54
CA ALA A 251 -3.21 -9.81 1.21
C ALA A 251 -3.86 -8.42 1.25
N GLU A 252 -4.76 -8.17 2.20
CA GLU A 252 -5.41 -6.86 2.34
C GLU A 252 -4.39 -5.78 2.72
N LEU A 253 -3.46 -6.10 3.62
CA LEU A 253 -2.38 -5.19 4.00
C LEU A 253 -1.49 -4.84 2.80
N LEU A 254 -1.00 -5.85 2.07
CA LEU A 254 -0.18 -5.67 0.88
C LEU A 254 -0.91 -4.88 -0.21
N GLU A 255 -2.19 -5.18 -0.45
CA GLU A 255 -3.00 -4.46 -1.43
C GLU A 255 -3.13 -2.98 -1.03
N SER A 256 -3.42 -2.70 0.23
CA SER A 256 -3.50 -1.33 0.73
C SER A 256 -2.19 -0.57 0.60
N GLU A 257 -1.05 -1.24 0.81
CA GLU A 257 0.27 -0.62 0.72
C GLU A 257 0.67 -0.33 -0.73
N ILE A 258 0.41 -1.27 -1.65
CA ILE A 258 0.59 -1.06 -3.10
C ILE A 258 -0.31 0.09 -3.60
N LEU A 259 -1.50 0.26 -3.02
CA LEU A 259 -2.45 1.33 -3.38
C LEU A 259 -2.13 2.69 -2.75
N LYS A 260 -1.33 2.75 -1.67
CA LYS A 260 -0.87 4.00 -1.06
C LYS A 260 0.29 4.65 -1.79
N GLN A 261 1.13 3.85 -2.45
CA GLN A 261 2.29 4.35 -3.20
C GLN A 261 1.89 5.33 -4.30
N ASN A 262 2.78 6.24 -4.69
CA ASN A 262 2.46 7.15 -5.79
C ASN A 262 2.68 6.45 -7.14
N ASP A 263 1.92 6.84 -8.17
CA ASP A 263 2.08 6.27 -9.53
C ASP A 263 3.51 6.49 -10.07
N GLU A 264 4.22 7.50 -9.57
CA GLU A 264 5.63 7.81 -9.86
C GLU A 264 6.60 6.75 -9.36
N GLU A 265 6.41 6.30 -8.12
CA GLU A 265 7.27 5.31 -7.49
C GLU A 265 7.08 3.95 -8.17
N ILE A 266 5.84 3.61 -8.51
CA ILE A 266 5.53 2.38 -9.25
C ILE A 266 6.12 2.43 -10.66
N GLU A 267 6.02 3.56 -11.37
CA GLU A 267 6.67 3.77 -12.68
C GLU A 267 8.18 3.57 -12.55
N GLN A 268 8.83 4.18 -11.55
CA GLN A 268 10.26 4.01 -11.30
C GLN A 268 10.66 2.58 -10.96
N MET A 269 9.93 1.89 -10.08
CA MET A 269 10.22 0.50 -9.72
C MET A 269 10.14 -0.43 -10.93
N ILE A 270 9.14 -0.23 -11.79
CA ILE A 270 8.97 -1.04 -13.00
C ILE A 270 10.03 -0.67 -14.04
N ASP A 271 10.32 0.62 -14.25
CA ASP A 271 11.38 1.07 -15.15
C ASP A 271 12.73 0.48 -14.73
N ASP A 272 13.05 0.47 -13.43
CA ASP A 272 14.30 -0.11 -12.92
C ASP A 272 14.35 -1.63 -13.12
N ALA A 273 13.24 -2.33 -12.86
CA ALA A 273 13.17 -3.77 -13.02
C ALA A 273 13.20 -4.22 -14.49
N ALA A 274 12.66 -3.41 -15.41
CA ALA A 274 12.44 -3.78 -16.81
C ALA A 274 13.35 -3.04 -17.81
N ALA A 275 14.17 -2.07 -17.38
CA ALA A 275 14.95 -1.19 -18.25
C ALA A 275 15.68 -1.93 -19.38
N ASP A 276 16.44 -2.98 -19.04
CA ASP A 276 17.21 -3.74 -20.03
C ASP A 276 16.34 -4.49 -21.04
N GLN A 277 15.17 -4.98 -20.60
CA GLN A 277 14.21 -5.70 -21.47
C GLN A 277 13.46 -4.74 -22.39
N LEU A 278 13.10 -3.56 -21.89
CA LEU A 278 12.42 -2.52 -22.66
C LEU A 278 13.33 -1.95 -23.76
N VAL A 279 14.62 -1.74 -23.46
CA VAL A 279 15.60 -1.27 -24.46
C VAL A 279 15.77 -2.27 -25.59
N PHE A 280 15.80 -3.57 -25.28
CA PHE A 280 15.88 -4.61 -26.32
C PHE A 280 14.69 -4.52 -27.29
N LEU A 281 13.47 -4.37 -26.77
CA LEU A 281 12.27 -4.21 -27.60
C LEU A 281 12.35 -2.97 -28.49
N GLN A 282 12.87 -1.85 -27.98
CA GLN A 282 13.01 -0.60 -28.75
C GLN A 282 14.04 -0.76 -29.88
N VAL A 283 15.19 -1.36 -29.60
CA VAL A 283 16.22 -1.65 -30.62
C VAL A 283 15.69 -2.63 -31.66
N ALA A 284 14.95 -3.66 -31.26
CA ALA A 284 14.31 -4.60 -32.17
C ALA A 284 13.28 -3.89 -33.07
N GLY A 285 12.48 -2.97 -32.52
CA GLY A 285 11.56 -2.12 -33.30
C GLY A 285 12.28 -1.28 -34.35
N GLY A 286 13.44 -0.72 -34.01
CA GLY A 286 14.30 -0.01 -34.97
C GLY A 286 14.85 -0.91 -36.07
N ALA A 287 15.36 -2.09 -35.71
CA ALA A 287 15.86 -3.07 -36.68
C ALA A 287 14.75 -3.58 -37.62
N LEU A 288 13.57 -3.87 -37.09
CA LEU A 288 12.40 -4.25 -37.87
C LEU A 288 11.95 -3.12 -38.79
N GLY A 289 12.00 -1.86 -38.32
CA GLY A 289 11.74 -0.68 -39.12
C GLY A 289 12.69 -0.59 -40.32
N MET A 290 14.01 -0.72 -40.11
CA MET A 290 15.00 -0.71 -41.19
C MET A 290 14.73 -1.80 -42.23
N LEU A 291 14.44 -3.01 -41.78
CA LEU A 291 14.12 -4.13 -42.67
C LEU A 291 12.80 -3.88 -43.44
N ALA A 292 11.82 -3.21 -42.81
CA ALA A 292 10.56 -2.87 -43.46
C ALA A 292 10.78 -1.80 -44.54
N GLY A 293 11.65 -0.82 -44.29
CA GLY A 293 12.11 0.14 -45.30
C GLY A 293 12.80 -0.55 -46.48
N LEU A 294 13.65 -1.55 -46.22
CA LEU A 294 14.28 -2.34 -47.27
C LEU A 294 13.24 -3.12 -48.11
N ALA A 295 12.24 -3.70 -47.46
CA ALA A 295 11.15 -4.41 -48.13
C ALA A 295 10.23 -3.49 -48.95
N MET A 296 10.20 -2.19 -48.64
CA MET A 296 9.47 -1.20 -49.43
C MET A 296 10.13 -0.92 -50.78
N ILE A 297 11.46 -1.04 -50.85
CA ILE A 297 12.25 -0.92 -52.09
C ILE A 297 12.20 -2.21 -52.90
N TRP A 298 12.25 -3.35 -52.21
CA TRP A 298 12.21 -4.67 -52.81
C TRP A 298 11.02 -5.48 -52.29
N PRO A 299 9.85 -5.39 -52.95
CA PRO A 299 8.61 -6.00 -52.47
C PRO A 299 8.67 -7.51 -52.24
N TRP A 300 9.56 -8.24 -52.92
CA TRP A 300 9.75 -9.67 -52.70
C TRP A 300 10.24 -10.00 -51.28
N LEU A 301 10.93 -9.07 -50.60
CA LEU A 301 11.32 -9.22 -49.20
C LEU A 301 10.12 -9.22 -48.24
N LEU A 302 8.96 -8.70 -48.65
CA LEU A 302 7.73 -8.80 -47.85
C LEU A 302 7.34 -10.26 -47.59
N ALA A 303 7.71 -11.18 -48.49
CA ALA A 303 7.50 -12.61 -48.28
C ALA A 303 8.14 -13.12 -46.98
N ILE A 304 9.29 -12.55 -46.57
CA ILE A 304 9.99 -12.90 -45.33
C ILE A 304 9.15 -12.54 -44.10
N TYR A 305 8.34 -11.49 -44.18
CA TYR A 305 7.44 -11.06 -43.10
C TYR A 305 6.13 -11.85 -43.07
N PHE A 306 5.51 -12.03 -44.24
CA PHE A 306 4.16 -12.60 -44.31
C PHE A 306 4.13 -14.12 -44.18
N LEU A 307 5.11 -14.86 -44.72
CA LEU A 307 5.10 -16.33 -44.64
C LEU A 307 5.12 -16.86 -43.19
N PRO A 308 6.03 -16.40 -42.31
CA PRO A 308 6.05 -16.85 -40.92
C PRO A 308 4.76 -16.48 -40.16
N ALA A 309 4.23 -15.29 -40.41
CA ALA A 309 2.99 -14.82 -39.79
C ALA A 309 1.80 -15.69 -40.21
N VAL A 310 1.68 -16.02 -41.51
CA VAL A 310 0.65 -16.89 -42.05
C VAL A 310 0.79 -18.32 -41.50
N ILE A 311 2.00 -18.87 -41.44
CA ILE A 311 2.26 -20.20 -40.87
C ILE A 311 1.89 -20.24 -39.38
N MET A 312 2.27 -19.21 -38.62
CA MET A 312 1.93 -19.10 -37.21
C MET A 312 0.41 -19.01 -37.01
N TRP A 313 -0.28 -18.18 -37.80
CA TRP A 313 -1.73 -18.02 -37.73
C TRP A 313 -2.47 -19.32 -38.10
N ALA A 314 -2.01 -20.01 -39.14
CA ALA A 314 -2.53 -21.33 -39.52
C ALA A 314 -2.36 -22.37 -38.40
N ARG A 315 -1.21 -22.37 -37.70
CA ARG A 315 -0.96 -23.25 -36.55
C ARG A 315 -1.86 -22.94 -35.35
N VAL A 316 -2.12 -21.65 -35.07
CA VAL A 316 -3.03 -21.24 -33.99
C VAL A 316 -4.46 -21.71 -34.28
N ILE A 317 -4.94 -21.55 -35.51
CA ILE A 317 -6.26 -22.04 -35.94
C ILE A 317 -6.35 -23.56 -35.83
N ALA A 318 -5.31 -24.28 -36.28
CA ALA A 318 -5.25 -25.74 -36.18
C ALA A 318 -5.29 -26.23 -34.71
N ARG A 319 -4.53 -25.58 -33.81
CA ARG A 319 -4.57 -25.88 -32.37
C ARG A 319 -5.94 -25.64 -31.74
N ASN A 320 -6.59 -24.51 -32.06
CA ASN A 320 -7.91 -24.21 -31.52
C ASN A 320 -8.99 -25.17 -32.03
N LYS A 321 -8.90 -25.65 -33.29
CA LYS A 321 -9.79 -26.70 -33.81
C LYS A 321 -9.60 -28.04 -33.11
N SER A 322 -8.35 -28.41 -32.76
CA SER A 322 -8.09 -29.66 -32.03
C SER A 322 -8.52 -29.63 -30.55
N ALA A 323 -8.63 -28.45 -29.93
CA ALA A 323 -9.08 -28.29 -28.56
C ALA A 323 -10.61 -28.19 -28.40
N GLY A 324 -11.36 -28.07 -29.50
CA GLY A 324 -12.82 -27.91 -29.51
C GLY A 324 -13.61 -29.17 -29.91
N GLY A 325 -12.98 -30.35 -29.97
CA GLY A 325 -13.62 -31.61 -30.36
C GLY A 325 -14.22 -32.38 -29.17
N THR A 326 -15.56 -32.47 -29.17
CA THR A 326 -16.50 -33.29 -28.37
C THR A 326 -16.71 -32.95 -26.89
N PRO A 327 -17.86 -32.36 -26.52
CA PRO A 327 -18.59 -32.80 -25.32
C PRO A 327 -19.16 -34.19 -25.61
N SER A 328 -18.81 -35.22 -24.83
CA SER A 328 -19.49 -36.50 -24.94
C SER A 328 -20.94 -36.30 -24.48
N ALA A 329 -21.88 -36.60 -25.38
CA ALA A 329 -23.26 -36.88 -25.02
C ALA A 329 -23.36 -38.30 -24.43
#